data_AF-A0A1Q3C316-F1
#
_entry.id   AF-A0A1Q3C316-F1
#
_cell.length_a   1.000
_cell.length_b   1.000
_cell.length_c   1.000
_cell.angle_alpha   90.00
_cell.angle_beta   90.00
_cell.angle_gamma   90.00
#
_symmetry.space_group_name_H-M   'P 1'
#
loop_
_entity.id
_entity.type
_entity.pdbx_description
1 polymer ?
#
loop_
_entity_poly.entity_id
_entity_poly.type
_entity_poly.pdbx_seq_one_letter_code
_entity_poly.pdbx_strand_id
1 'polypeptide(L)'
;EVISFSDADYEGVRLPHDDPMAVTLLVELFTTKRILVDSGSSGDILYKHAFDQLNIPVDHLRPVKTPLVGFAGDMVHPLGSIDLSVVAGTTPRQTQVQMTFLVI
;
A
#
# COMPACT_ATOMS: atom_id res chain seq x y z
N GLU A 1 -12.59 -13.50 0.94
CA GLU A 1 -12.72 -13.71 -0.52
C GLU A 1 -11.47 -13.14 -1.17
N VAL A 2 -10.91 -13.80 -2.18
CA VAL A 2 -9.69 -13.32 -2.87
C VAL A 2 -10.12 -12.31 -3.92
N ILE A 3 -9.49 -11.13 -3.94
CA ILE A 3 -9.63 -10.16 -5.04
C ILE A 3 -8.58 -10.52 -6.08
N SER A 4 -9.02 -10.83 -7.30
CA SER A 4 -8.16 -11.19 -8.41
C SER A 4 -8.48 -10.35 -9.63
N PHE A 5 -7.45 -10.08 -10.44
CA PHE A 5 -7.57 -9.41 -11.72
C PHE A 5 -7.41 -10.44 -12.85
N SER A 6 -8.08 -10.21 -13.97
CA SER A 6 -8.13 -11.08 -15.13
C SER A 6 -8.00 -10.28 -16.43
N ASP A 7 -7.89 -10.97 -17.56
CA ASP A 7 -7.83 -10.30 -18.87
C ASP A 7 -9.04 -9.41 -19.17
N ALA A 8 -10.20 -9.69 -18.54
CA ALA A 8 -11.39 -8.85 -18.67
C ALA A 8 -11.17 -7.44 -18.07
N ASP A 9 -10.34 -7.30 -17.05
CA ASP A 9 -10.04 -6.02 -16.41
C ASP A 9 -9.10 -5.14 -17.27
N TYR A 10 -8.52 -5.70 -18.33
CA TYR A 10 -7.72 -4.98 -19.33
C TYR A 10 -8.58 -4.44 -20.50
N GLU A 11 -9.89 -4.65 -20.49
CA GLU A 11 -10.75 -4.16 -21.57
C GLU A 11 -10.64 -2.62 -21.72
N GLY A 12 -10.25 -2.16 -22.92
CA GLY A 12 -10.04 -0.74 -23.21
C GLY A 12 -8.64 -0.19 -22.92
N VAL A 13 -7.75 -1.00 -22.31
CA VAL A 13 -6.33 -0.64 -22.14
C VAL A 13 -5.58 -0.84 -23.47
N ARG A 14 -4.82 0.17 -23.90
CA ARG A 14 -4.00 0.08 -25.13
C ARG A 14 -2.62 -0.48 -24.78
N LEU A 15 -2.24 -1.58 -25.43
CA LEU A 15 -0.93 -2.21 -25.25
C LEU A 15 0.08 -1.75 -26.34
N PRO A 16 1.38 -1.61 -26.01
CA PRO A 16 1.94 -1.71 -24.66
C PRO A 16 1.65 -0.43 -23.85
N HIS A 17 1.46 -0.59 -22.54
CA HIS A 17 1.50 0.51 -21.59
C HIS A 17 2.58 0.23 -20.55
N ASP A 18 3.12 1.29 -19.98
CA ASP A 18 4.12 1.23 -18.89
C ASP A 18 3.60 1.90 -17.62
N ASP A 19 2.28 2.16 -17.58
CA ASP A 19 1.63 2.76 -16.42
C ASP A 19 1.57 1.75 -15.27
N PRO A 20 1.91 2.15 -14.04
CA PRO A 20 1.88 1.27 -12.88
C PRO A 20 0.43 0.92 -12.49
N MET A 21 0.23 -0.29 -11.99
CA MET A 21 -1.06 -0.69 -11.43
C MET A 21 -1.29 0.08 -10.12
N ALA A 22 -2.42 0.79 -10.03
CA ALA A 22 -2.82 1.47 -8.81
C ALA A 22 -4.26 1.10 -8.44
N VAL A 23 -4.47 0.79 -7.16
CA VAL A 23 -5.77 0.43 -6.60
C VAL A 23 -6.22 1.45 -5.56
N THR A 24 -7.53 1.61 -5.38
CA THR A 24 -8.09 2.43 -4.29
C THR A 24 -8.50 1.49 -3.17
N LEU A 25 -7.95 1.70 -1.97
CA LEU A 25 -8.29 0.93 -0.77
C LEU A 25 -8.72 1.89 0.34
N LEU A 26 -9.55 1.42 1.26
CA LEU A 26 -9.85 2.14 2.50
C LEU A 26 -8.85 1.68 3.56
N VAL A 27 -8.16 2.61 4.22
CA VAL A 27 -7.17 2.33 5.27
C VAL A 27 -7.63 3.02 6.55
N GLU A 28 -7.85 2.28 7.63
CA GLU A 28 -8.37 2.82 8.90
C GLU A 28 -9.64 3.69 8.72
N LEU A 29 -10.53 3.28 7.80
CA LEU A 29 -11.74 4.01 7.41
C LEU A 29 -11.50 5.35 6.68
N PHE A 30 -10.25 5.71 6.40
CA PHE A 30 -9.89 6.80 5.50
C PHE A 30 -9.82 6.28 4.06
N THR A 31 -10.38 7.05 3.12
CA THR A 31 -10.25 6.73 1.69
C THR A 31 -8.87 7.12 1.20
N THR A 32 -8.00 6.13 1.02
CA THR A 32 -6.70 6.33 0.37
C THR A 32 -6.93 6.39 -1.14
N LYS A 33 -6.62 7.54 -1.75
CA LYS A 33 -7.01 7.82 -3.13
C LYS A 33 -6.38 6.87 -4.15
N ARG A 34 -5.11 6.47 -3.96
CA ARG A 34 -4.38 5.56 -4.87
C ARG A 34 -3.24 4.88 -4.10
N ILE A 35 -3.13 3.57 -4.20
CA ILE A 35 -2.03 2.74 -3.69
C ILE A 35 -1.39 2.07 -4.90
N LEU A 36 -0.08 2.22 -5.05
CA LEU A 36 0.68 1.64 -6.14
C LEU A 36 1.02 0.19 -5.78
N VAL A 37 0.75 -0.74 -6.70
CA VAL A 37 1.05 -2.16 -6.51
C VAL A 37 2.36 -2.46 -7.23
N ASP A 38 3.40 -2.71 -6.44
CA ASP A 38 4.70 -3.13 -6.92
C ASP A 38 4.93 -4.61 -6.57
N SER A 39 4.85 -5.49 -7.58
CA SER A 39 5.09 -6.93 -7.40
C SER A 39 6.55 -7.28 -7.13
N GLY A 40 7.47 -6.34 -7.34
CA GLY A 40 8.90 -6.48 -7.04
C GLY A 40 9.27 -6.03 -5.62
N SER A 41 8.36 -5.38 -4.90
CA SER A 41 8.60 -4.94 -3.52
C SER A 41 8.52 -6.12 -2.54
N SER A 42 9.42 -6.11 -1.54
CA SER A 42 9.45 -7.09 -0.45
C SER A 42 8.56 -6.71 0.74
N GLY A 43 7.93 -5.53 0.73
CA GLY A 43 7.04 -5.08 1.80
C GLY A 43 6.15 -3.91 1.39
N ASP A 44 5.13 -3.64 2.21
CA ASP A 44 4.21 -2.54 2.01
C ASP A 44 4.77 -1.24 2.57
N ILE A 45 4.74 -0.17 1.78
CA ILE A 45 5.32 1.13 2.12
C ILE A 45 4.21 2.17 2.26
N LEU A 46 4.22 2.91 3.35
CA LEU A 46 3.36 4.06 3.56
C LEU A 46 4.21 5.32 3.71
N TYR A 47 4.10 6.25 2.78
CA TYR A 47 4.82 7.51 2.91
C TYR A 47 4.34 8.31 4.11
N LYS A 48 5.26 9.00 4.78
CA LYS A 48 4.98 9.84 5.96
C LYS A 48 3.84 10.82 5.70
N HIS A 49 3.79 11.45 4.53
CA HIS A 49 2.72 12.40 4.20
C HIS A 49 1.31 11.76 4.18
N ALA A 50 1.22 10.47 3.85
CA ALA A 50 -0.03 9.72 3.86
C ALA A 50 -0.34 9.24 5.28
N PHE A 51 0.68 8.79 6.03
CA PHE A 51 0.55 8.48 7.45
C PHE A 51 0.04 9.67 8.28
N ASP A 52 0.60 10.87 8.06
CA ASP A 52 0.19 12.10 8.73
C ASP A 52 -1.30 12.42 8.46
N GLN A 53 -1.83 12.06 7.29
CA GLN A 53 -3.26 12.24 6.94
C GLN A 53 -4.19 11.25 7.67
N LEU A 54 -3.68 10.10 8.11
CA LEU A 54 -4.44 9.17 8.96
C LEU A 54 -4.62 9.72 10.38
N ASN A 55 -3.89 10.79 10.74
CA ASN A 55 -3.93 11.42 12.06
C ASN A 55 -3.66 10.43 13.20
N ILE A 56 -2.77 9.47 12.96
CA ILE A 56 -2.31 8.47 13.94
C ILE A 56 -1.09 9.04 14.67
N PRO A 57 -1.02 8.97 16.01
CA PRO A 57 0.17 9.38 16.74
C PRO A 57 1.42 8.58 16.35
N VAL A 58 2.55 9.27 16.17
CA VAL A 58 3.83 8.63 15.81
C VAL A 58 4.28 7.58 16.83
N ASP A 59 3.87 7.72 18.10
CA ASP A 59 4.18 6.77 19.17
C ASP A 59 3.55 5.38 18.97
N HIS A 60 2.60 5.25 18.03
CA HIS A 60 2.05 3.95 17.63
C HIS A 60 2.95 3.19 16.64
N LEU A 61 3.98 3.84 16.08
CA LEU A 61 4.95 3.16 15.23
C LEU A 61 5.84 2.23 16.06
N ARG A 62 5.97 0.99 15.60
CA ARG A 62 6.92 0.03 16.15
C ARG A 62 8.30 0.31 15.57
N PRO A 63 9.37 0.39 16.40
CA PRO A 63 10.71 0.62 15.89
C PRO A 63 11.17 -0.45 14.90
N VAL A 64 11.77 -0.03 13.78
CA VAL A 64 12.36 -0.91 12.78
C VAL A 64 13.85 -0.58 12.66
N LYS A 65 14.72 -1.59 12.79
CA LYS A 65 16.18 -1.40 12.72
C LYS A 65 16.75 -1.67 11.33
N THR A 66 16.00 -2.37 10.48
CA THR A 66 16.43 -2.78 9.16
C THR A 66 16.11 -1.69 8.13
N PRO A 67 17.11 -1.16 7.40
CA PRO A 67 16.86 -0.24 6.31
C PRO A 67 16.19 -0.96 5.12
N LEU A 68 15.40 -0.21 4.36
CA LEU A 68 15.00 -0.59 3.02
C LEU A 68 16.12 -0.27 2.05
N VAL A 69 16.47 -1.23 1.19
CA VAL A 69 17.51 -1.08 0.16
C VAL A 69 16.82 -1.09 -1.19
N GLY A 70 16.89 0.04 -1.90
CA GLY A 70 16.38 0.17 -3.26
C GLY A 70 17.29 -0.50 -4.28
N PHE A 71 16.77 -0.70 -5.49
CA PHE A 71 17.50 -1.34 -6.59
C PHE A 71 18.82 -0.63 -6.96
N ALA A 72 18.88 0.69 -6.81
CA ALA A 72 20.09 1.47 -7.05
C ALA A 72 21.12 1.41 -5.90
N GLY A 73 20.82 0.67 -4.83
CA GLY A 73 21.65 0.59 -3.62
C GLY A 73 21.34 1.69 -2.59
N ASP A 74 20.39 2.59 -2.89
CA ASP A 74 19.93 3.60 -1.95
C ASP A 74 19.31 2.96 -0.72
N MET A 75 19.65 3.50 0.46
CA MET A 75 19.14 3.01 1.74
C MET A 75 18.22 4.05 2.37
N VAL A 76 17.03 3.61 2.77
CA VAL A 76 16.07 4.42 3.52
C VAL A 76 15.79 3.73 4.85
N HIS A 77 15.93 4.49 5.94
CA HIS A 77 15.55 4.01 7.27
C HIS A 77 14.09 4.36 7.53
N PRO A 78 13.19 3.37 7.72
CA PRO A 78 11.81 3.65 8.09
C PRO A 78 11.72 4.35 9.44
N LEU A 79 10.74 5.25 9.59
CA LEU A 79 10.35 5.81 10.89
C LEU A 79 9.86 4.71 11.84
N GLY A 80 9.25 3.67 11.29
CA GLY A 80 8.82 2.47 12.00
C GLY A 80 7.86 1.64 11.16
N SER A 81 7.22 0.66 11.80
CA SER A 81 6.14 -0.14 11.19
C SER A 81 4.82 0.04 11.93
N ILE A 82 3.72 -0.11 11.19
CA ILE A 82 2.37 -0.04 11.74
C ILE A 82 1.49 -1.11 11.09
N ASP A 83 0.62 -1.74 11.89
CA ASP A 83 -0.44 -2.60 11.37
C ASP A 83 -1.67 -1.74 11.15
N LEU A 84 -2.20 -1.73 9.93
CA LEU A 84 -3.39 -0.98 9.55
C LEU A 84 -4.44 -1.92 8.98
N SER A 85 -5.69 -1.62 9.30
CA SER A 85 -6.82 -2.28 8.67
C SER A 85 -7.09 -1.72 7.28
N VAL A 86 -7.01 -2.60 6.29
CA VAL A 86 -7.23 -2.26 4.88
C VAL A 86 -8.48 -2.98 4.40
N VAL A 87 -9.43 -2.23 3.84
CA VAL A 87 -10.60 -2.76 3.16
C VAL A 87 -10.41 -2.64 1.66
N ALA A 88 -10.55 -3.77 0.98
CA ALA A 88 -10.44 -3.90 -0.46
C ALA A 88 -11.76 -4.37 -1.05
N GLY A 89 -12.10 -3.87 -2.24
CA GLY A 89 -13.36 -4.14 -2.93
C GLY A 89 -14.46 -3.13 -2.60
N THR A 90 -15.64 -3.34 -3.16
CA THR A 90 -16.81 -2.46 -3.02
C THR A 90 -18.03 -3.28 -2.61
N THR A 91 -18.91 -2.71 -1.79
CA THR A 91 -20.14 -3.37 -1.33
C THR A 91 -20.95 -3.92 -2.53
N PRO A 92 -21.45 -5.17 -2.45
CA PRO A 92 -21.44 -6.07 -1.30
C PRO A 92 -20.17 -6.93 -1.15
N ARG A 93 -19.23 -6.90 -2.11
CA ARG A 93 -18.03 -7.73 -2.11
C ARG A 93 -16.81 -6.94 -1.66
N GLN A 94 -16.61 -6.90 -0.35
CA GLN A 94 -15.44 -6.30 0.27
C GLN A 94 -14.78 -7.28 1.24
N THR A 95 -13.46 -7.17 1.39
CA THR A 95 -12.69 -7.93 2.37
C THR A 95 -11.86 -6.96 3.20
N GLN A 96 -11.74 -7.24 4.50
CA GLN A 96 -10.91 -6.48 5.42
C GLN A 96 -9.71 -7.34 5.81
N VAL A 97 -8.51 -6.77 5.70
CA VAL A 97 -7.24 -7.44 5.97
C VAL A 97 -6.39 -6.53 6.85
N GLN A 98 -5.62 -7.11 7.75
CA GLN A 98 -4.58 -6.39 8.50
C GLN A 98 -3.29 -6.45 7.70
N MET A 99 -2.70 -5.29 7.38
CA MET A 99 -1.47 -5.18 6.61
C MET A 99 -0.43 -4.39 7.42
N THR A 100 0.83 -4.83 7.34
CA THR A 100 1.94 -4.14 8.02
C THR A 100 2.64 -3.22 7.04
N PHE A 101 2.59 -1.92 7.29
CA PHE A 101 3.30 -0.93 6.49
C PHE A 101 4.59 -0.48 7.18
N LEU A 102 5.63 -0.26 6.40
CA LEU A 102 6.80 0.52 6.78
C LEU A 102 6.55 1.99 6.46
N VAL A 103 6.70 2.86 7.45
CA VAL A 103 6.51 4.30 7.27
C VAL A 103 7.85 4.94 6.89
N ILE A 104 7.92 5.59 5.73
CA ILE A 104 9.13 6.27 5.22
C ILE A 104 8.89 7.75 4.93
#